data_AF-A0A3L7YCE0-F1
#
_entry.id   AF-A0A3L7YCE0-F1
#
_cell.length_a   1.000
_cell.length_b   1.000
_cell.length_c   1.000
_cell.angle_alpha   90.00
_cell.angle_beta   90.00
_cell.angle_gamma   90.00
#
_symmetry.space_group_name_H-M   'P 1'
#
loop_
_entity.id
_entity.type
_entity.pdbx_description
1 polymer ?
#
loop_
_entity_poly.entity_id
_entity_poly.type
_entity_poly.pdbx_seq_one_letter_code
_entity_poly.pdbx_strand_id
1 'polypeptide(L)'
;MRSSARCCCKRAPRCCSSWMRWQQRRILRRSWSRKWRACAARAAMHTSRLLRALLLGSAALAAGACTLAGDVTPPPGFVPFEMAVPVALAAGVDADAANGARLYAQHCTACHGAGGAGDGELAANLPGPLPNFTDAQFAALREPQAWFNIISNGNLAALMPPWKDRLSVQERWDLVAHLYSLSGNSARVPAAVAPAEAKETVRVQGRVVNATRSAAPTAGTLLTLVTADAQGTQRELQTATDRAGNFVFDAVQLAPDARMEVRAEHEGVKYASSTIPFEPGRADYQLDVAIYDSTAALAAVELAQLHFILEQQAEALLVTQVAVLRNTGNRTVAPLEAPLLALRLPAGAMQAQLRTDQSWPARLTPAGVELGTALLPAGAAEGTAQQVVVSYFVPAAALVSIVLPLDFPVRSVTVSVPAGQLRVTGAGAQPVGEHEVNPGVRMQVMQLVPPAPGAALQFGLEAVAAGGMRTETLLTLAAAVCLLAVGAALVAVLLRLLRARRAPRTLAQAAAGRDKLLRIIAHLDDSYALGELSADEHRRQRGRALRKLLQLVRSHNLPLGAPGA
;
A
#
# COMPACT_ATOMS: atom_id res chain seq x y z
N MET A 1 -9.02 -91.85 -34.58
CA MET A 1 -8.60 -90.73 -35.47
C MET A 1 -7.07 -90.71 -35.50
N ARG A 2 -6.48 -91.20 -36.60
CA ARG A 2 -5.59 -90.46 -37.51
C ARG A 2 -4.43 -89.74 -36.79
N SER A 3 -3.20 -90.25 -36.77
CA SER A 3 -2.24 -90.64 -37.84
C SER A 3 -1.09 -89.65 -37.97
N SER A 4 0.12 -90.21 -37.96
CA SER A 4 1.29 -89.93 -38.82
C SER A 4 1.94 -88.52 -38.78
N ALA A 5 3.20 -88.34 -38.37
CA ALA A 5 4.47 -88.78 -39.00
C ALA A 5 4.93 -87.94 -40.21
N ARG A 6 6.18 -87.45 -40.16
CA ARG A 6 7.26 -87.39 -41.20
C ARG A 6 8.24 -86.24 -40.85
N CYS A 7 9.55 -86.40 -40.66
CA CYS A 7 10.67 -86.94 -41.47
C CYS A 7 11.09 -86.11 -42.71
N CYS A 8 12.43 -86.06 -42.90
CA CYS A 8 13.28 -85.62 -44.04
C CYS A 8 13.80 -84.17 -43.98
N CYS A 9 15.09 -83.85 -43.81
CA CYS A 9 16.39 -84.40 -44.28
C CYS A 9 16.67 -84.14 -45.78
N LYS A 10 17.60 -83.21 -46.11
CA LYS A 10 18.83 -83.49 -46.92
C LYS A 10 19.63 -82.24 -47.35
N ARG A 11 20.96 -82.40 -47.23
CA ARG A 11 22.10 -81.85 -48.01
C ARG A 11 22.80 -80.53 -47.60
N ALA A 12 23.93 -80.70 -46.92
CA ALA A 12 25.16 -79.89 -47.01
C ALA A 12 26.01 -80.33 -48.25
N PRO A 13 27.26 -79.89 -48.51
CA PRO A 13 28.07 -78.74 -48.00
C PRO A 13 28.77 -77.94 -49.14
N ARG A 14 29.42 -76.80 -48.83
CA ARG A 14 30.79 -76.44 -49.27
C ARG A 14 31.21 -75.07 -48.72
N CYS A 15 32.25 -75.11 -47.89
CA CYS A 15 32.95 -73.99 -47.30
C CYS A 15 34.14 -73.61 -48.20
N CYS A 16 34.27 -72.35 -48.63
CA CYS A 16 35.54 -71.62 -48.78
C CYS A 16 35.35 -70.29 -49.54
N SER A 17 36.07 -69.25 -49.08
CA SER A 17 36.34 -67.97 -49.76
C SER A 17 35.47 -66.73 -49.46
N SER A 18 35.06 -66.51 -48.21
CA SER A 18 34.65 -65.15 -47.76
C SER A 18 35.40 -64.60 -46.54
N TRP A 19 36.28 -65.39 -45.92
CA TRP A 19 36.94 -65.04 -44.66
C TRP A 19 38.21 -64.19 -44.75
N MET A 20 38.61 -63.76 -45.95
CA MET A 20 39.84 -62.93 -46.15
C MET A 20 39.55 -61.50 -46.60
N ARG A 21 38.27 -61.09 -46.64
CA ARG A 21 37.84 -59.70 -46.93
C ARG A 21 37.41 -58.90 -45.71
N TRP A 22 37.52 -59.46 -44.50
CA TRP A 22 37.05 -58.82 -43.26
C TRP A 22 38.15 -58.43 -42.26
N GLN A 23 39.40 -58.90 -42.41
CA GLN A 23 40.47 -58.64 -41.41
C GLN A 23 41.56 -57.62 -41.79
N GLN A 24 41.59 -57.04 -42.99
CA GLN A 24 42.56 -55.98 -43.34
C GLN A 24 42.04 -54.53 -43.28
N ARG A 25 40.77 -54.31 -42.89
CA ARG A 25 40.24 -52.96 -42.67
C ARG A 25 40.37 -52.45 -41.22
N ARG A 26 40.98 -53.21 -40.31
CA ARG A 26 40.99 -52.90 -38.86
C ARG A 26 42.32 -52.40 -38.27
N ILE A 27 43.44 -52.38 -39.01
CA ILE A 27 44.78 -52.06 -38.43
C ILE A 27 45.36 -50.69 -38.81
N LEU A 28 44.79 -49.94 -39.77
CA LEU A 28 45.21 -48.54 -40.05
C LEU A 28 44.22 -47.46 -39.58
N ARG A 29 43.30 -47.81 -38.66
CA ARG A 29 42.44 -46.84 -37.96
C ARG A 29 42.90 -46.49 -36.54
N ARG A 30 44.03 -47.03 -36.06
CA ARG A 30 44.47 -46.86 -34.67
C ARG A 30 45.61 -45.87 -34.43
N SER A 31 46.39 -45.43 -35.43
CA SER A 31 47.51 -44.48 -35.17
C SER A 31 47.19 -42.99 -35.41
N TRP A 32 46.12 -42.65 -36.14
CA TRP A 32 45.73 -41.24 -36.35
C TRP A 32 44.74 -40.68 -35.32
N SER A 33 44.36 -41.48 -34.32
CA SER A 33 43.36 -41.07 -33.32
C SER A 33 43.93 -40.46 -32.03
N ARG A 34 45.27 -40.40 -31.85
CA ARG A 34 45.88 -39.74 -30.68
C ARG A 34 46.28 -38.28 -30.93
N LYS A 35 46.80 -37.94 -32.11
CA LYS A 35 47.18 -36.54 -32.42
C LYS A 35 45.97 -35.63 -32.69
N TRP A 36 44.87 -36.15 -33.23
CA TRP A 36 43.64 -35.37 -33.44
C TRP A 36 42.81 -35.15 -32.16
N ARG A 37 42.89 -36.06 -31.17
CA ARG A 37 42.23 -35.86 -29.88
C ARG A 37 42.93 -34.77 -29.02
N ALA A 38 44.23 -34.58 -29.16
CA ALA A 38 44.97 -33.56 -28.41
C ALA A 38 44.68 -32.12 -28.90
N CYS A 39 44.49 -31.90 -30.21
CA CYS A 39 44.09 -30.58 -30.74
C CYS A 39 42.60 -30.28 -30.56
N ALA A 40 41.72 -31.28 -30.72
CA ALA A 40 40.28 -31.10 -30.48
C ALA A 40 39.95 -30.88 -29.00
N ALA A 41 40.70 -31.48 -28.07
CA ALA A 41 40.54 -31.26 -26.64
C ALA A 41 40.98 -29.85 -26.20
N ARG A 42 42.07 -29.28 -26.77
CA ARG A 42 42.48 -27.90 -26.43
C ARG A 42 41.50 -26.84 -26.94
N ALA A 43 40.91 -27.04 -28.13
CA ALA A 43 39.89 -26.14 -28.66
C ALA A 43 38.54 -26.27 -27.91
N ALA A 44 38.14 -27.48 -27.53
CA ALA A 44 36.93 -27.73 -26.73
C ALA A 44 37.05 -27.25 -25.27
N MET A 45 38.25 -27.26 -24.69
CA MET A 45 38.49 -26.75 -23.34
C MET A 45 38.43 -25.21 -23.29
N HIS A 46 38.91 -24.50 -24.32
CA HIS A 46 38.80 -23.04 -24.40
C HIS A 46 37.37 -22.56 -24.65
N THR A 47 36.59 -23.26 -25.48
CA THR A 47 35.18 -22.92 -25.69
C THR A 47 34.33 -23.22 -24.45
N SER A 48 34.65 -24.27 -23.66
CA SER A 48 33.95 -24.53 -22.39
C SER A 48 34.29 -23.54 -21.28
N ARG A 49 35.52 -22.99 -21.26
CA ARG A 49 35.95 -21.97 -20.29
C ARG A 49 35.33 -20.61 -20.58
N LEU A 50 35.22 -20.24 -21.86
CA LEU A 50 34.49 -19.03 -22.28
C LEU A 50 32.99 -19.14 -22.03
N LEU A 51 32.38 -20.31 -22.31
CA LEU A 51 30.96 -20.52 -21.99
C LEU A 51 30.69 -20.53 -20.49
N ARG A 52 31.57 -21.12 -19.67
CA ARG A 52 31.45 -21.08 -18.20
C ARG A 52 31.71 -19.69 -17.65
N ALA A 53 32.66 -18.92 -18.19
CA ALA A 53 32.90 -17.53 -17.79
C ALA A 53 31.74 -16.61 -18.19
N LEU A 54 31.12 -16.83 -19.37
CA LEU A 54 29.91 -16.14 -19.80
C LEU A 54 28.69 -16.53 -18.97
N LEU A 55 28.53 -17.81 -18.61
CA LEU A 55 27.43 -18.29 -17.75
C LEU A 55 27.57 -17.83 -16.30
N LEU A 56 28.80 -17.82 -15.75
CA LEU A 56 29.09 -17.27 -14.42
C LEU A 56 29.00 -15.74 -14.40
N GLY A 57 29.40 -15.08 -15.49
CA GLY A 57 29.21 -13.64 -15.69
C GLY A 57 27.74 -13.25 -15.78
N SER A 58 26.92 -14.02 -16.51
CA SER A 58 25.47 -13.79 -16.57
C SER A 58 24.76 -14.10 -15.25
N ALA A 59 25.25 -15.06 -14.46
CA ALA A 59 24.72 -15.32 -13.12
C ALA A 59 25.12 -14.21 -12.12
N ALA A 60 26.32 -13.65 -12.23
CA ALA A 60 26.77 -12.50 -11.43
C ALA A 60 26.05 -11.20 -11.81
N LEU A 61 25.77 -10.98 -13.10
CA LEU A 61 24.95 -9.85 -13.57
C LEU A 61 23.46 -10.02 -13.22
N ALA A 62 22.91 -11.23 -13.20
CA ALA A 62 21.55 -11.50 -12.75
C ALA A 62 21.38 -11.35 -11.22
N ALA A 63 22.42 -11.69 -10.45
CA ALA A 63 22.46 -11.45 -9.01
C ALA A 63 22.68 -9.96 -8.66
N GLY A 64 23.45 -9.22 -9.45
CA GLY A 64 23.66 -7.77 -9.27
C GLY A 64 22.52 -6.89 -9.79
N ALA A 65 21.71 -7.38 -10.72
CA ALA A 65 20.54 -6.64 -11.24
C ALA A 65 19.28 -6.78 -10.37
N CYS A 66 19.24 -7.74 -9.43
CA CYS A 66 18.14 -7.89 -8.48
C CYS A 66 18.33 -7.11 -7.16
N THR A 67 19.42 -6.35 -7.01
CA THR A 67 19.65 -5.48 -5.84
C THR A 67 19.77 -4.00 -6.18
N LEU A 68 19.66 -3.61 -7.46
CA LEU A 68 19.76 -2.20 -7.91
C LEU A 68 18.44 -1.59 -8.41
N ALA A 69 17.32 -2.30 -8.26
CA ALA A 69 15.98 -1.79 -8.49
C ALA A 69 15.11 -1.85 -7.22
N GLY A 70 15.75 -1.79 -6.05
CA GLY A 70 15.09 -1.51 -4.78
C GLY A 70 15.12 0.00 -4.53
N ASP A 71 13.92 0.58 -4.51
CA ASP A 71 13.53 1.74 -3.69
C ASP A 71 14.51 2.91 -3.58
N VAL A 72 14.33 3.89 -4.47
CA VAL A 72 14.30 5.28 -4.01
C VAL A 72 12.86 5.57 -3.61
N THR A 73 12.37 4.90 -2.56
CA THR A 73 11.25 5.44 -1.78
C THR A 73 11.77 6.68 -1.07
N PRO A 74 11.17 7.84 -1.27
CA PRO A 74 11.38 8.94 -0.34
C PRO A 74 11.09 8.44 1.09
N PRO A 75 11.79 8.94 2.12
CA PRO A 75 11.44 8.60 3.49
C PRO A 75 9.94 8.87 3.73
N PRO A 76 9.27 8.10 4.62
CA PRO A 76 7.88 8.37 4.99
C PRO A 76 7.74 9.84 5.41
N GLY A 77 6.93 10.61 4.66
CA GLY A 77 6.73 12.05 4.89
C GLY A 77 7.32 13.01 3.84
N PHE A 78 7.90 12.52 2.74
CA PHE A 78 8.28 13.40 1.62
C PHE A 78 7.05 13.93 0.88
N VAL A 79 6.56 15.09 1.29
CA VAL A 79 5.75 15.96 0.44
C VAL A 79 6.67 16.66 -0.55
N PRO A 80 6.34 16.73 -1.85
CA PRO A 80 6.99 17.68 -2.74
C PRO A 80 6.97 19.05 -2.05
N PHE A 81 8.04 19.83 -2.19
CA PHE A 81 7.97 21.26 -1.87
C PHE A 81 6.91 21.86 -2.81
N GLU A 82 5.64 21.84 -2.39
CA GLU A 82 4.74 22.92 -2.73
C GLU A 82 5.51 24.14 -2.31
N MET A 83 5.92 24.95 -3.30
CA MET A 83 6.31 26.31 -3.00
C MET A 83 5.09 26.89 -2.31
N ALA A 84 5.15 26.93 -0.97
CA ALA A 84 4.13 27.54 -0.16
C ALA A 84 3.95 28.91 -0.77
N VAL A 85 2.77 29.12 -1.36
CA VAL A 85 2.27 30.45 -1.66
C VAL A 85 2.57 31.25 -0.40
N PRO A 86 3.29 32.38 -0.48
CA PRO A 86 3.50 33.18 0.71
C PRO A 86 2.12 33.47 1.26
N VAL A 87 1.79 32.83 2.38
CA VAL A 87 0.66 33.22 3.21
C VAL A 87 1.12 34.56 3.75
N ALA A 88 0.85 35.62 2.99
CA ALA A 88 0.84 36.96 3.51
C ALA A 88 0.01 36.92 4.80
N LEU A 89 0.53 37.53 5.87
CA LEU A 89 -0.15 37.82 7.14
C LEU A 89 -1.65 37.57 6.99
N ALA A 90 -2.12 36.40 7.45
CA ALA A 90 -3.52 36.06 7.30
C ALA A 90 -4.31 37.18 7.96
N ALA A 91 -4.96 38.01 7.15
CA ALA A 91 -5.82 39.06 7.65
C ALA A 91 -6.88 38.38 8.52
N GLY A 92 -6.88 38.67 9.83
CA GLY A 92 -7.78 38.05 10.80
C GLY A 92 -7.16 37.01 11.75
N VAL A 93 -5.83 36.86 11.81
CA VAL A 93 -5.16 36.13 12.89
C VAL A 93 -4.75 37.11 14.00
N ASP A 94 -5.54 37.15 15.07
CA ASP A 94 -5.22 37.91 16.27
C ASP A 94 -4.31 37.06 17.16
N ALA A 95 -3.00 37.32 17.15
CA ALA A 95 -2.03 36.50 17.89
C ALA A 95 -2.08 36.78 19.40
N ASP A 96 -2.14 35.72 20.21
CA ASP A 96 -2.18 35.77 21.68
C ASP A 96 -0.81 35.40 22.29
N ALA A 97 -0.08 36.39 22.79
CA ALA A 97 1.22 36.19 23.42
C ALA A 97 1.17 35.38 24.73
N ALA A 98 0.03 35.36 25.44
CA ALA A 98 -0.13 34.58 26.66
C ALA A 98 -0.25 33.09 26.36
N ASN A 99 -1.06 32.73 25.36
CA ASN A 99 -1.08 31.35 24.86
C ASN A 99 0.27 30.95 24.26
N GLY A 100 0.95 31.85 23.55
CA GLY A 100 2.31 31.66 23.07
C GLY A 100 3.32 31.35 24.16
N ALA A 101 3.25 32.05 25.30
CA ALA A 101 4.11 31.79 26.46
C ALA A 101 3.92 30.38 27.03
N ARG A 102 2.66 29.91 27.11
CA ARG A 102 2.32 28.55 27.56
C ARG A 102 2.90 27.51 26.61
N LEU A 103 2.74 27.68 25.31
CA LEU A 103 3.27 26.77 24.29
C LEU A 103 4.80 26.76 24.30
N TYR A 104 5.42 27.93 24.45
CA TYR A 104 6.87 28.07 24.56
C TYR A 104 7.42 27.30 25.76
N ALA A 105 6.77 27.43 26.93
CA ALA A 105 7.12 26.69 28.13
C ALA A 105 7.08 25.16 27.93
N GLN A 106 6.09 24.66 27.20
CA GLN A 106 5.87 23.23 26.94
C GLN A 106 6.83 22.62 25.93
N HIS A 107 7.29 23.40 24.96
CA HIS A 107 7.91 22.86 23.73
C HIS A 107 9.29 23.42 23.40
N CYS A 108 9.65 24.61 23.88
CA CYS A 108 10.81 25.35 23.38
C CYS A 108 11.91 25.53 24.43
N THR A 109 11.57 25.48 25.72
CA THR A 109 12.49 25.82 26.84
C THR A 109 13.67 24.86 26.99
N ALA A 110 13.52 23.58 26.65
CA ALA A 110 14.60 22.59 26.74
C ALA A 110 15.84 23.00 25.93
N CYS A 111 15.65 23.66 24.78
CA CYS A 111 16.74 24.18 23.95
C CYS A 111 16.93 25.69 24.15
N HIS A 112 15.87 26.48 24.09
CA HIS A 112 15.97 27.95 24.06
C HIS A 112 15.98 28.62 25.45
N GLY A 113 15.85 27.83 26.52
CA GLY A 113 15.82 28.32 27.91
C GLY A 113 14.47 28.92 28.30
N ALA A 114 14.18 28.94 29.60
CA ALA A 114 12.92 29.47 30.13
C ALA A 114 12.72 30.97 29.78
N GLY A 115 13.80 31.74 29.72
CA GLY A 115 13.78 33.16 29.37
C GLY A 115 13.98 33.46 27.87
N GLY A 116 14.20 32.45 27.03
CA GLY A 116 14.46 32.66 25.59
C GLY A 116 15.85 33.16 25.24
N ALA A 117 16.82 33.04 26.14
CA ALA A 117 18.18 33.49 25.91
C ALA A 117 19.05 32.51 25.11
N GLY A 118 18.51 31.35 24.72
CA GLY A 118 19.25 30.30 24.03
C GLY A 118 20.11 29.45 24.97
N ASP A 119 19.75 29.42 26.26
CA ASP A 119 20.49 28.82 27.37
C ASP A 119 19.79 27.59 27.98
N GLY A 120 18.98 26.89 27.19
CA GLY A 120 18.30 25.67 27.64
C GLY A 120 19.28 24.53 27.95
N GLU A 121 18.82 23.54 28.71
CA GLU A 121 19.63 22.39 29.13
C GLU A 121 20.26 21.61 27.95
N LEU A 122 19.61 21.63 26.78
CA LEU A 122 20.09 20.99 25.56
C LEU A 122 20.96 21.90 24.69
N ALA A 123 21.04 23.20 24.98
CA ALA A 123 21.72 24.19 24.13
C ALA A 123 23.19 23.86 23.87
N ALA A 124 23.91 23.38 24.90
CA ALA A 124 25.33 23.02 24.81
C ALA A 124 25.62 21.86 23.86
N ASN A 125 24.61 21.05 23.52
CA ASN A 125 24.76 19.85 22.68
C ASN A 125 24.32 20.09 21.22
N LEU A 126 23.96 21.33 20.85
CA LEU A 126 23.45 21.67 19.52
C LEU A 126 24.51 22.28 18.60
N PRO A 127 24.33 22.17 17.27
CA PRO A 127 25.27 22.76 16.30
C PRO A 127 25.17 24.29 16.28
N GLY A 128 26.04 24.94 17.05
CA GLY A 128 26.20 26.40 17.07
C GLY A 128 25.33 27.12 18.11
N PRO A 129 25.52 28.45 18.25
CA PRO A 129 24.77 29.23 19.23
C PRO A 129 23.29 29.32 18.85
N LEU A 130 22.43 29.12 19.85
CA LEU A 130 21.00 29.36 19.71
C LEU A 130 20.71 30.88 19.71
N PRO A 131 19.62 31.30 19.04
CA PRO A 131 19.20 32.69 19.07
C PRO A 131 18.84 33.14 20.49
N ASN A 132 19.29 34.34 20.84
CA ASN A 132 18.84 35.03 22.05
C ASN A 132 17.65 35.93 21.68
N PHE A 133 16.45 35.50 22.09
CA PHE A 133 15.20 36.20 21.83
C PHE A 133 14.97 37.40 22.77
N THR A 134 15.74 37.55 23.85
CA THR A 134 15.66 38.74 24.71
C THR A 134 16.43 39.92 24.12
N ASP A 135 17.30 39.68 23.14
CA ASP A 135 18.01 40.74 22.42
C ASP A 135 17.07 41.43 21.42
N ALA A 136 16.70 42.67 21.73
CA ALA A 136 15.82 43.50 20.92
C ALA A 136 16.34 43.76 19.50
N GLN A 137 17.67 43.82 19.31
CA GLN A 137 18.26 43.98 17.98
C GLN A 137 18.14 42.69 17.18
N PHE A 138 18.44 41.54 17.81
CA PHE A 138 18.28 40.24 17.19
C PHE A 138 16.83 39.95 16.80
N ALA A 139 15.88 40.18 17.73
CA ALA A 139 14.45 40.02 17.49
C ALA A 139 13.96 40.87 16.30
N ALA A 140 14.57 42.03 16.11
CA ALA A 140 14.26 42.96 15.04
C ALA A 140 14.87 42.61 13.67
N LEU A 141 15.79 41.64 13.57
CA LEU A 141 16.48 41.28 12.31
C LEU A 141 15.59 40.58 11.28
N ARG A 142 14.44 40.07 11.71
CA ARG A 142 13.51 39.32 10.86
C ARG A 142 12.10 39.86 11.07
N GLU A 143 11.28 39.74 10.04
CA GLU A 143 9.84 40.03 10.11
C GLU A 143 9.08 38.88 10.79
N PRO A 144 7.95 39.13 11.48
CA PRO A 144 7.17 38.08 12.16
C PRO A 144 6.87 36.86 11.28
N GLN A 145 6.60 37.08 10.00
CA GLN A 145 6.39 36.01 9.01
C GLN A 145 7.60 35.06 8.88
N ALA A 146 8.82 35.58 8.98
CA ALA A 146 10.02 34.78 8.90
C ALA A 146 10.17 33.88 10.15
N TRP A 147 9.80 34.37 11.33
CA TRP A 147 9.75 33.57 12.56
C TRP A 147 8.70 32.48 12.48
N PHE A 148 7.49 32.83 12.01
CA PHE A 148 6.43 31.87 11.74
C PHE A 148 6.93 30.76 10.81
N ASN A 149 7.61 31.11 9.72
CA ASN A 149 8.14 30.14 8.76
C ASN A 149 9.22 29.22 9.37
N ILE A 150 10.09 29.77 10.24
CA ILE A 150 11.12 28.99 10.95
C ILE A 150 10.46 28.01 11.93
N ILE A 151 9.47 28.43 12.70
CA ILE A 151 8.72 27.55 13.62
C ILE A 151 8.00 26.45 12.82
N SER A 152 7.36 26.83 11.73
CA SER A 152 6.59 25.93 10.88
C SER A 152 7.43 24.81 10.29
N ASN A 153 8.57 25.16 9.71
CA ASN A 153 9.38 24.24 8.92
C ASN A 153 10.59 23.68 9.71
N GLY A 154 10.85 24.22 10.90
CA GLY A 154 12.04 23.90 11.67
C GLY A 154 13.33 24.40 11.00
N ASN A 155 14.45 24.04 11.61
CA ASN A 155 15.78 24.20 11.05
C ASN A 155 16.56 22.91 11.32
N LEU A 156 16.46 21.94 10.41
CA LEU A 156 17.07 20.62 10.56
C LEU A 156 18.61 20.70 10.64
N ALA A 157 19.24 21.70 10.01
CA ALA A 157 20.68 21.90 10.13
C ALA A 157 21.10 22.32 11.56
N ALA A 158 20.20 22.96 12.29
CA ALA A 158 20.36 23.30 13.71
C ALA A 158 19.61 22.33 14.65
N LEU A 159 19.15 21.17 14.13
CA LEU A 159 18.36 20.17 14.84
C LEU A 159 17.05 20.72 15.47
N MET A 160 16.52 21.83 14.97
CA MET A 160 15.21 22.35 15.37
C MET A 160 14.10 21.64 14.56
N PRO A 161 13.19 20.89 15.20
CA PRO A 161 12.13 20.16 14.49
C PRO A 161 11.06 21.11 13.89
N PRO A 162 10.36 20.69 12.82
CA PRO A 162 9.19 21.40 12.31
C PRO A 162 7.98 21.25 13.25
N TRP A 163 7.19 22.32 13.40
CA TRP A 163 6.01 22.34 14.27
C TRP A 163 4.68 22.43 13.53
N LYS A 164 4.68 22.60 12.20
CA LYS A 164 3.45 22.76 11.41
C LYS A 164 2.46 21.60 11.51
N ASP A 165 2.95 20.38 11.79
CA ASP A 165 2.12 19.18 11.91
C ASP A 165 1.65 18.91 13.35
N ARG A 166 2.10 19.72 14.32
CA ARG A 166 1.77 19.58 15.75
C ARG A 166 1.06 20.79 16.35
N LEU A 167 1.27 21.96 15.77
CA LEU A 167 0.67 23.23 16.19
C LEU A 167 -0.13 23.81 15.02
N SER A 168 -1.34 24.28 15.33
CA SER A 168 -2.20 24.99 14.39
C SER A 168 -1.53 26.26 13.85
N VAL A 169 -2.14 26.88 12.84
CA VAL A 169 -1.67 28.18 12.31
C VAL A 169 -1.74 29.26 13.40
N GLN A 170 -2.83 29.30 14.18
CA GLN A 170 -3.00 30.26 15.28
C GLN A 170 -1.92 30.10 16.35
N GLU A 171 -1.70 28.88 16.85
CA GLU A 171 -0.73 28.59 17.91
C GLU A 171 0.71 28.94 17.51
N ARG A 172 1.05 28.80 16.22
CA ARG A 172 2.35 29.24 15.69
C ARG A 172 2.48 30.76 15.63
N TRP A 173 1.40 31.49 15.36
CA TRP A 173 1.38 32.96 15.45
C TRP A 173 1.44 33.45 16.90
N ASP A 174 0.76 32.76 17.82
CA ASP A 174 0.84 33.01 19.27
C ASP A 174 2.28 32.88 19.79
N LEU A 175 3.00 31.83 19.36
CA LEU A 175 4.43 31.66 19.63
C LEU A 175 5.26 32.84 19.10
N VAL A 176 5.01 33.31 17.87
CA VAL A 176 5.70 34.49 17.32
C VAL A 176 5.42 35.73 18.19
N ALA A 177 4.17 35.96 18.59
CA ALA A 177 3.81 37.07 19.47
C ALA A 177 4.55 37.01 20.82
N HIS A 178 4.65 35.82 21.41
CA HIS A 178 5.43 35.62 22.64
C HIS A 178 6.92 35.91 22.44
N LEU A 179 7.55 35.40 21.38
CA LEU A 179 8.98 35.61 21.12
C LEU A 179 9.32 37.10 20.93
N TYR A 180 8.46 37.87 20.25
CA TYR A 180 8.63 39.32 20.14
C TYR A 180 8.39 40.05 21.48
N SER A 181 7.58 39.49 22.38
CA SER A 181 7.36 40.06 23.72
C SER A 181 8.58 39.95 24.64
N LEU A 182 9.41 38.91 24.47
CA LEU A 182 10.63 38.70 25.26
C LEU A 182 11.66 39.83 25.06
N SER A 183 11.58 40.55 23.95
CA SER A 183 12.51 41.63 23.59
C SER A 183 11.86 43.02 23.60
N GLY A 184 10.62 43.15 24.06
CA GLY A 184 9.84 44.39 23.99
C GLY A 184 9.45 44.84 22.58
N ASN A 185 9.54 43.97 21.56
CA ASN A 185 9.15 44.26 20.18
C ASN A 185 7.70 43.85 19.85
N SER A 186 6.83 43.67 20.86
CA SER A 186 5.44 43.23 20.68
C SER A 186 4.64 44.02 19.66
N ALA A 187 4.92 45.32 19.50
CA ALA A 187 4.24 46.19 18.54
C ALA A 187 4.44 45.79 17.06
N ARG A 188 5.40 44.92 16.76
CA ARG A 188 5.65 44.41 15.40
C ARG A 188 4.73 43.27 15.00
N VAL A 189 4.08 42.63 15.96
CA VAL A 189 3.10 41.57 15.72
C VAL A 189 1.71 42.18 15.98
N PRO A 190 0.78 42.13 15.02
CA PRO A 190 -0.63 42.45 15.30
C PRO A 190 -1.12 41.52 16.40
N ALA A 191 -1.19 42.04 17.62
CA ALA A 191 -1.64 41.28 18.78
C ALA A 191 -3.16 41.36 18.88
N ALA A 192 -3.77 40.28 19.36
CA ALA A 192 -5.05 40.40 20.04
C ALA A 192 -4.84 41.45 21.15
N VAL A 193 -5.55 42.58 21.08
CA VAL A 193 -5.63 43.47 22.24
C VAL A 193 -6.23 42.61 23.33
N ALA A 194 -5.43 42.29 24.36
CA ALA A 194 -5.90 41.56 25.52
C ALA A 194 -7.20 42.25 25.97
N PRO A 195 -8.35 41.56 25.98
CA PRO A 195 -9.54 42.15 26.57
C PRO A 195 -9.15 42.48 28.00
N ALA A 196 -9.19 43.77 28.35
CA ALA A 196 -9.27 44.16 29.73
C ALA A 196 -10.43 43.34 30.32
N GLU A 197 -10.15 42.51 31.34
CA GLU A 197 -11.16 41.72 32.03
C GLU A 197 -12.20 42.66 32.67
N ALA A 198 -13.17 43.11 31.88
CA ALA A 198 -14.52 43.21 32.38
C ALA A 198 -14.95 41.75 32.57
N LYS A 199 -15.02 41.30 33.83
CA LYS A 199 -15.75 40.07 34.16
C LYS A 199 -17.21 40.35 33.83
N GLU A 200 -17.59 40.21 32.56
CA GLU A 200 -18.99 40.19 32.17
C GLU A 200 -19.63 39.01 32.90
N THR A 201 -20.38 39.34 33.94
CA THR A 201 -21.19 38.38 34.65
C THR A 201 -22.54 38.31 33.97
N VAL A 202 -22.98 37.10 33.67
CA VAL A 202 -24.28 36.88 33.04
C VAL A 202 -25.25 36.21 34.02
N ARG A 203 -26.53 36.29 33.72
CA ARG A 203 -27.58 35.50 34.36
C ARG A 203 -27.94 34.33 33.46
N VAL A 204 -27.88 33.12 33.99
CA VAL A 204 -28.34 31.90 33.32
C VAL A 204 -29.57 31.40 34.04
N GLN A 205 -30.69 31.30 33.35
CA GLN A 205 -31.97 30.88 33.93
C GLN A 205 -32.66 29.86 33.03
N GLY A 206 -33.63 29.15 33.58
CA GLY A 206 -34.30 28.09 32.84
C GLY A 206 -35.42 27.45 33.63
N ARG A 207 -36.07 26.49 32.99
CA ARG A 207 -37.02 25.60 33.63
C ARG A 207 -36.67 24.14 33.40
N VAL A 208 -36.87 23.33 34.43
CA VAL A 208 -36.84 21.87 34.31
C VAL A 208 -38.26 21.35 34.23
N VAL A 209 -38.54 20.57 33.19
CA VAL A 209 -39.83 19.95 32.97
C VAL A 209 -39.67 18.45 32.73
N ASN A 210 -40.60 17.67 33.29
CA ASN A 210 -40.72 16.26 32.95
C ASN A 210 -41.55 16.12 31.67
N ALA A 211 -40.86 15.90 30.54
CA ALA A 211 -41.47 15.80 29.23
C ALA A 211 -42.33 14.53 29.06
N THR A 212 -42.07 13.47 29.82
CA THR A 212 -42.94 12.28 29.85
C THR A 212 -44.33 12.60 30.44
N ARG A 213 -44.40 13.54 31.38
CA ARG A 213 -45.64 13.89 32.11
C ARG A 213 -46.23 15.23 31.63
N SER A 214 -46.29 15.42 30.31
CA SER A 214 -46.86 16.63 29.70
C SER A 214 -46.18 17.92 30.19
N ALA A 215 -44.85 17.90 30.32
CA ALA A 215 -44.03 19.01 30.80
C ALA A 215 -44.37 19.50 32.22
N ALA A 216 -44.75 18.58 33.11
CA ALA A 216 -44.94 18.89 34.53
C ALA A 216 -43.64 19.46 35.13
N PRO A 217 -43.70 20.58 35.86
CA PRO A 217 -42.51 21.13 36.52
C PRO A 217 -41.98 20.22 37.61
N THR A 218 -40.66 20.21 37.79
CA THR A 218 -39.99 19.41 38.81
C THR A 218 -39.30 20.30 39.82
N ALA A 219 -39.69 20.20 41.09
CA ALA A 219 -39.15 21.00 42.18
C ALA A 219 -38.01 20.29 42.91
N GLY A 220 -37.05 21.06 43.45
CA GLY A 220 -35.90 20.51 44.19
C GLY A 220 -34.92 19.67 43.36
N THR A 221 -35.00 19.72 42.04
CA THR A 221 -34.03 19.07 41.14
C THR A 221 -32.69 19.78 41.27
N LEU A 222 -31.65 19.06 41.67
CA LEU A 222 -30.28 19.61 41.69
C LEU A 222 -29.78 19.76 40.25
N LEU A 223 -29.22 20.92 39.95
CA LEU A 223 -28.73 21.28 38.64
C LEU A 223 -27.27 21.70 38.73
N THR A 224 -26.51 21.37 37.70
CA THR A 224 -25.12 21.80 37.51
C THR A 224 -25.01 22.58 36.21
N LEU A 225 -24.70 23.88 36.30
CA LEU A 225 -24.24 24.66 35.16
C LEU A 225 -22.78 24.32 34.91
N VAL A 226 -22.47 23.82 33.72
CA VAL A 226 -21.11 23.52 33.27
C VAL A 226 -20.73 24.56 32.22
N THR A 227 -19.59 25.21 32.43
CA THR A 227 -19.01 26.15 31.47
C THR A 227 -17.62 25.66 31.07
N ALA A 228 -17.33 25.59 29.78
CA ALA A 228 -16.04 25.14 29.24
C ALA A 228 -15.49 26.16 28.25
N ASP A 229 -14.23 26.57 28.40
CA ASP A 229 -13.51 27.38 27.39
C ASP A 229 -12.95 26.51 26.25
N ALA A 230 -12.37 27.13 25.21
CA ALA A 230 -11.80 26.40 24.08
C ALA A 230 -10.58 25.54 24.48
N GLN A 231 -9.95 25.82 25.62
CA GLN A 231 -8.82 25.07 26.17
C GLN A 231 -9.29 23.86 27.01
N GLY A 232 -10.60 23.71 27.22
CA GLY A 232 -11.19 22.60 27.96
C GLY A 232 -11.23 22.83 29.48
N THR A 233 -10.94 24.03 29.97
CA THR A 233 -11.08 24.38 31.39
C THR A 233 -12.57 24.42 31.73
N GLN A 234 -12.99 23.51 32.62
CA GLN A 234 -14.38 23.45 33.06
C GLN A 234 -14.58 24.15 34.40
N ARG A 235 -15.71 24.85 34.54
CA ARG A 235 -16.23 25.32 35.82
C ARG A 235 -17.64 24.79 36.01
N GLU A 236 -17.96 24.43 37.25
CA GLU A 236 -19.26 23.92 37.63
C GLU A 236 -19.87 24.80 38.72
N LEU A 237 -21.12 25.19 38.53
CA LEU A 237 -21.93 25.87 39.53
C LEU A 237 -23.19 25.04 39.77
N GLN A 238 -23.67 25.00 41.01
CA GLN A 238 -24.87 24.24 41.35
C GLN A 238 -26.00 25.13 41.84
N THR A 239 -27.23 24.76 41.49
CA THR A 239 -28.46 25.36 41.99
C THR A 239 -29.56 24.30 42.05
N ALA A 240 -30.74 24.65 42.56
CA ALA A 240 -31.89 23.77 42.53
C ALA A 240 -33.13 24.49 42.02
N THR A 241 -34.03 23.73 41.40
CA THR A 241 -35.31 24.26 40.91
C THR A 241 -36.28 24.63 42.02
N ASP A 242 -37.02 25.72 41.85
CA ASP A 242 -38.14 26.11 42.69
C ASP A 242 -39.40 25.21 42.51
N ARG A 243 -40.51 25.54 43.18
CA ARG A 243 -41.77 24.77 43.08
C ARG A 243 -42.41 24.80 41.69
N ALA A 244 -42.11 25.81 40.88
CA ALA A 244 -42.58 25.95 39.51
C ALA A 244 -41.61 25.33 38.49
N GLY A 245 -40.51 24.72 38.95
CA GLY A 245 -39.46 24.10 38.15
C GLY A 245 -38.43 25.08 37.60
N ASN A 246 -38.46 26.35 38.02
CA ASN A 246 -37.53 27.36 37.51
C ASN A 246 -36.22 27.35 38.30
N PHE A 247 -35.15 27.76 37.64
CA PHE A 247 -33.85 27.94 38.28
C PHE A 247 -33.15 29.18 37.75
N VAL A 248 -32.21 29.70 38.54
CA VAL A 248 -31.36 30.84 38.19
C VAL A 248 -29.96 30.60 38.73
N PHE A 249 -28.96 30.90 37.90
CA PHE A 249 -27.57 31.15 38.25
C PHE A 249 -27.30 32.63 38.04
N ASP A 250 -27.07 33.35 39.13
CA ASP A 250 -26.75 34.77 39.09
C ASP A 250 -25.25 34.99 39.04
N ALA A 251 -24.86 36.09 38.40
CA ALA A 251 -23.48 36.57 38.34
C ALA A 251 -22.45 35.53 37.84
N VAL A 252 -22.81 34.74 36.83
CA VAL A 252 -21.96 33.71 36.24
C VAL A 252 -20.84 34.37 35.45
N GLN A 253 -19.59 34.09 35.83
CA GLN A 253 -18.40 34.56 35.12
C GLN A 253 -18.05 33.59 34.00
N LEU A 254 -18.05 34.09 32.76
CA LEU A 254 -17.74 33.31 31.57
C LEU A 254 -16.43 33.79 30.93
N ALA A 255 -15.70 32.86 30.33
CA ALA A 255 -14.62 33.21 29.42
C ALA A 255 -15.19 33.71 28.07
N PRO A 256 -14.46 34.53 27.30
CA PRO A 256 -14.94 35.08 26.02
C PRO A 256 -15.32 34.03 24.97
N ASP A 257 -14.79 32.82 25.09
CA ASP A 257 -14.99 31.65 24.22
C ASP A 257 -15.76 30.53 24.91
N ALA A 258 -16.31 30.79 26.11
CA ALA A 258 -16.98 29.78 26.90
C ALA A 258 -18.22 29.23 26.19
N ARG A 259 -18.42 27.93 26.30
CA ARG A 259 -19.69 27.25 26.03
C ARG A 259 -20.32 26.86 27.36
N MET A 260 -21.64 26.89 27.42
CA MET A 260 -22.37 26.58 28.64
C MET A 260 -23.54 25.64 28.38
N GLU A 261 -23.83 24.81 29.38
CA GLU A 261 -25.00 23.93 29.43
C GLU A 261 -25.43 23.70 30.87
N VAL A 262 -26.70 23.40 31.08
CA VAL A 262 -27.24 23.03 32.40
C VAL A 262 -27.53 21.54 32.39
N ARG A 263 -26.97 20.83 33.36
CA ARG A 263 -27.16 19.40 33.57
C ARG A 263 -28.10 19.15 34.73
N ALA A 264 -28.99 18.19 34.57
CA ALA A 264 -29.88 17.66 35.59
C ALA A 264 -29.69 16.14 35.71
N GLU A 265 -29.99 15.58 36.86
CA GLU A 265 -30.05 14.13 37.05
C GLU A 265 -31.46 13.73 37.47
N HIS A 266 -32.02 12.71 36.81
CA HIS A 266 -33.33 12.14 37.14
C HIS A 266 -33.28 10.63 37.00
N GLU A 267 -33.66 9.92 38.07
CA GLU A 267 -33.60 8.45 38.17
C GLU A 267 -32.21 7.85 37.83
N GLY A 268 -31.13 8.56 38.19
CA GLY A 268 -29.75 8.14 37.91
C GLY A 268 -29.30 8.37 36.46
N VAL A 269 -30.14 8.98 35.62
CA VAL A 269 -29.80 9.38 34.25
C VAL A 269 -29.53 10.87 34.19
N LYS A 270 -28.44 11.24 33.51
CA LYS A 270 -28.06 12.63 33.29
C LYS A 270 -28.75 13.18 32.03
N TYR A 271 -29.29 14.37 32.16
CA TYR A 271 -29.91 15.15 31.10
C TYR A 271 -29.18 16.49 31.00
N ALA A 272 -29.03 17.03 29.80
CA ALA A 272 -28.48 18.36 29.59
C ALA A 272 -29.44 19.22 28.76
N SER A 273 -29.35 20.53 28.93
CA SER A 273 -29.85 21.51 27.97
C SER A 273 -29.05 21.46 26.67
N SER A 274 -29.44 22.25 25.68
CA SER A 274 -28.54 22.53 24.55
C SER A 274 -27.28 23.25 25.05
N THR A 275 -26.14 22.94 24.45
CA THR A 275 -24.88 23.65 24.69
C THR A 275 -24.84 24.92 23.84
N ILE A 276 -24.83 26.09 24.47
CA ILE A 276 -24.81 27.39 23.78
C ILE A 276 -23.48 28.11 24.02
N PRO A 277 -22.92 28.80 23.01
CA PRO A 277 -21.76 29.64 23.20
C PRO A 277 -22.11 30.93 23.96
N PHE A 278 -21.14 31.50 24.65
CA PHE A 278 -21.20 32.85 25.16
C PHE A 278 -21.20 33.84 23.99
N GLU A 279 -22.07 34.86 24.09
CA GLU A 279 -22.21 35.96 23.15
C GLU A 279 -21.88 37.27 23.89
N PRO A 280 -20.80 37.98 23.54
CA PRO A 280 -20.44 39.24 24.18
C PRO A 280 -21.58 40.26 24.19
N GLY A 281 -21.80 40.94 25.31
CA GLY A 281 -22.88 41.91 25.49
C GLY A 281 -24.27 41.32 25.75
N ARG A 282 -24.43 39.99 25.73
CA ARG A 282 -25.66 39.32 26.16
C ARG A 282 -25.63 39.05 27.66
N ALA A 283 -26.59 39.64 28.39
CA ALA A 283 -26.68 39.53 29.84
C ALA A 283 -27.47 38.31 30.34
N ASP A 284 -28.46 37.83 29.56
CA ASP A 284 -29.39 36.79 29.97
C ASP A 284 -29.38 35.58 29.02
N TYR A 285 -29.28 34.39 29.60
CA TYR A 285 -29.29 33.11 28.90
C TYR A 285 -30.43 32.24 29.41
N GLN A 286 -31.23 31.71 28.48
CA GLN A 286 -32.32 30.78 28.78
C GLN A 286 -31.92 29.36 28.37
N LEU A 287 -31.85 28.45 29.33
CA LEU A 287 -31.48 27.05 29.14
C LEU A 287 -32.50 26.14 29.80
N ASP A 288 -33.49 25.68 29.05
CA ASP A 288 -34.47 24.74 29.59
C ASP A 288 -33.94 23.30 29.53
N VAL A 289 -34.29 22.50 30.53
CA VAL A 289 -33.90 21.09 30.63
C VAL A 289 -35.15 20.23 30.62
N ALA A 290 -35.24 19.32 29.66
CA ALA A 290 -36.28 18.30 29.61
C ALA A 290 -35.74 16.99 30.21
N ILE A 291 -36.35 16.54 31.30
CA ILE A 291 -36.11 15.21 31.89
C ILE A 291 -37.23 14.26 31.51
N TYR A 292 -36.96 12.97 31.59
CA TYR A 292 -37.89 11.93 31.16
C TYR A 292 -37.92 10.81 32.19
N ASP A 293 -39.10 10.24 32.45
CA ASP A 293 -39.18 9.04 33.27
C ASP A 293 -38.54 7.86 32.53
N SER A 294 -37.94 6.93 33.27
CA SER A 294 -37.29 5.76 32.71
C SER A 294 -38.28 4.64 32.37
N THR A 295 -37.84 3.71 31.51
CA THR A 295 -38.53 2.46 31.19
C THR A 295 -37.51 1.38 30.82
N ALA A 296 -37.82 0.12 31.13
CA ALA A 296 -37.08 -1.05 30.63
C ALA A 296 -37.62 -1.56 29.29
N ALA A 297 -38.76 -1.03 28.81
CA ALA A 297 -39.39 -1.49 27.58
C ALA A 297 -38.59 -1.05 26.34
N LEU A 298 -38.22 -2.01 25.49
CA LEU A 298 -37.41 -1.78 24.29
C LEU A 298 -38.23 -1.53 23.02
N ALA A 299 -39.56 -1.54 23.10
CA ALA A 299 -40.46 -1.44 21.94
C ALA A 299 -40.29 -0.15 21.12
N ALA A 300 -39.73 0.91 21.72
CA ALA A 300 -39.48 2.18 21.07
C ALA A 300 -38.02 2.37 20.61
N VAL A 301 -37.16 1.37 20.82
CA VAL A 301 -35.76 1.38 20.38
C VAL A 301 -35.67 0.84 18.95
N GLU A 302 -34.96 1.56 18.10
CA GLU A 302 -34.69 1.16 16.71
C GLU A 302 -33.21 1.35 16.38
N LEU A 303 -32.75 0.61 15.36
CA LEU A 303 -31.53 0.92 14.65
C LEU A 303 -31.89 1.82 13.47
N ALA A 304 -31.60 3.12 13.60
CA ALA A 304 -31.81 4.09 12.53
C ALA A 304 -30.92 3.77 11.32
N GLN A 305 -29.71 3.26 11.57
CA GLN A 305 -28.78 2.81 10.55
C GLN A 305 -27.98 1.62 11.06
N LEU A 306 -27.78 0.63 10.20
CA LEU A 306 -26.84 -0.46 10.39
C LEU A 306 -25.96 -0.57 9.14
N HIS A 307 -24.68 -0.26 9.30
CA HIS A 307 -23.72 -0.22 8.20
C HIS A 307 -22.61 -1.24 8.43
N PHE A 308 -22.24 -1.97 7.38
CA PHE A 308 -21.09 -2.87 7.37
C PHE A 308 -20.06 -2.32 6.38
N ILE A 309 -18.83 -2.17 6.82
CA ILE A 309 -17.68 -1.83 5.96
C ILE A 309 -16.78 -3.05 5.94
N LEU A 310 -16.53 -3.59 4.75
CA LEU A 310 -15.73 -4.78 4.57
C LEU A 310 -14.43 -4.46 3.86
N GLU A 311 -13.33 -4.89 4.45
CA GLU A 311 -12.01 -4.79 3.88
C GLU A 311 -11.41 -6.17 3.71
N GLN A 312 -10.86 -6.45 2.54
CA GLN A 312 -10.20 -7.72 2.29
C GLN A 312 -8.78 -7.70 2.86
N GLN A 313 -8.50 -8.60 3.79
CA GLN A 313 -7.15 -8.91 4.27
C GLN A 313 -6.79 -10.34 3.85
N ALA A 314 -5.49 -10.64 3.77
CA ALA A 314 -4.94 -11.82 3.08
C ALA A 314 -5.78 -13.11 3.19
N GLU A 315 -6.15 -13.53 4.41
CA GLU A 315 -6.92 -14.75 4.67
C GLU A 315 -8.25 -14.50 5.43
N ALA A 316 -8.62 -13.23 5.65
CA ALA A 316 -9.82 -12.86 6.41
C ALA A 316 -10.44 -11.57 5.89
N LEU A 317 -11.74 -11.40 6.09
CA LEU A 317 -12.40 -10.13 5.88
C LEU A 317 -12.47 -9.39 7.21
N LEU A 318 -11.91 -8.17 7.25
CA LEU A 318 -12.16 -7.25 8.34
C LEU A 318 -13.55 -6.63 8.11
N VAL A 319 -14.44 -6.79 9.08
CA VAL A 319 -15.78 -6.23 9.07
C VAL A 319 -15.87 -5.18 10.16
N THR A 320 -16.14 -3.94 9.78
CA THR A 320 -16.50 -2.87 10.71
C THR A 320 -18.00 -2.67 10.65
N GLN A 321 -18.68 -3.00 11.74
CA GLN A 321 -20.11 -2.82 11.93
C GLN A 321 -20.37 -1.53 12.69
N VAL A 322 -21.09 -0.61 12.06
CA VAL A 322 -21.49 0.68 12.61
C VAL A 322 -23.01 0.66 12.76
N ALA A 323 -23.51 0.86 13.98
CA ALA A 323 -24.94 0.87 14.22
C ALA A 323 -25.37 2.10 15.01
N VAL A 324 -26.44 2.73 14.57
CA VAL A 324 -26.95 3.98 15.13
C VAL A 324 -28.26 3.67 15.82
N LEU A 325 -28.23 3.60 17.15
CA LEU A 325 -29.38 3.34 17.99
C LEU A 325 -30.14 4.63 18.26
N ARG A 326 -31.47 4.53 18.25
CA ARG A 326 -32.35 5.66 18.54
C ARG A 326 -33.53 5.21 19.39
N ASN A 327 -33.88 6.03 20.37
CA ASN A 327 -35.11 5.89 21.12
C ASN A 327 -36.18 6.84 20.54
N THR A 328 -37.21 6.24 19.95
CA THR A 328 -38.34 6.95 19.31
C THR A 328 -39.50 7.23 20.28
N GLY A 329 -39.41 6.73 21.51
CA GLY A 329 -40.43 6.89 22.54
C GLY A 329 -40.31 8.22 23.27
N ASN A 330 -41.15 8.38 24.29
CA ASN A 330 -41.21 9.56 25.16
C ASN A 330 -40.69 9.29 26.59
N ARG A 331 -39.98 8.18 26.79
CA ARG A 331 -39.39 7.75 28.05
C ARG A 331 -37.95 7.36 27.81
N THR A 332 -37.08 7.59 28.78
CA THR A 332 -35.68 7.15 28.70
C THR A 332 -35.60 5.65 28.82
N VAL A 333 -34.91 5.00 27.88
CA VAL A 333 -34.63 3.56 28.00
C VAL A 333 -33.34 3.42 28.79
N ALA A 334 -33.46 3.11 30.08
CA ALA A 334 -32.34 2.96 30.99
C ALA A 334 -32.17 1.49 31.37
N PRO A 335 -30.94 0.95 31.37
CA PRO A 335 -30.66 -0.40 31.85
C PRO A 335 -30.72 -0.42 33.38
N LEU A 336 -31.93 -0.44 33.96
CA LEU A 336 -32.14 -0.41 35.42
C LEU A 336 -31.71 -1.72 36.13
N GLU A 337 -31.63 -2.84 35.39
CA GLU A 337 -31.31 -4.17 35.95
C GLU A 337 -30.18 -4.90 35.21
N ALA A 338 -30.00 -4.65 33.91
CA ALA A 338 -28.96 -5.27 33.07
C ALA A 338 -28.59 -4.35 31.90
N PRO A 339 -27.32 -4.34 31.45
CA PRO A 339 -26.89 -3.49 30.33
C PRO A 339 -27.64 -3.85 29.04
N LEU A 340 -27.88 -2.83 28.21
CA LEU A 340 -28.61 -3.01 26.95
C LEU A 340 -27.69 -3.66 25.90
N LEU A 341 -27.99 -4.88 25.45
CA LEU A 341 -27.32 -5.47 24.30
C LEU A 341 -27.73 -4.71 23.03
N ALA A 342 -26.86 -3.79 22.60
CA ALA A 342 -27.13 -2.88 21.50
C ALA A 342 -26.87 -3.51 20.12
N LEU A 343 -25.87 -4.39 20.03
CA LEU A 343 -25.54 -5.11 18.81
C LEU A 343 -25.10 -6.51 19.14
N ARG A 344 -25.50 -7.46 18.30
CA ARG A 344 -24.92 -8.80 18.30
C ARG A 344 -23.73 -8.88 17.36
N LEU A 345 -22.87 -9.86 17.59
CA LEU A 345 -21.86 -10.28 16.62
C LEU A 345 -22.39 -11.46 15.80
N PRO A 346 -22.09 -11.52 14.49
CA PRO A 346 -22.46 -12.68 13.68
C PRO A 346 -21.65 -13.92 14.09
N ALA A 347 -22.17 -15.09 13.75
CA ALA A 347 -21.43 -16.34 13.93
C ALA A 347 -20.10 -16.32 13.15
N GLY A 348 -19.02 -16.79 13.78
CA GLY A 348 -17.69 -16.81 13.17
C GLY A 348 -16.92 -15.48 13.27
N ALA A 349 -17.46 -14.47 13.96
CA ALA A 349 -16.71 -13.27 14.31
C ALA A 349 -15.53 -13.62 15.24
N MET A 350 -14.33 -13.18 14.87
CA MET A 350 -13.09 -13.43 15.60
C MET A 350 -12.40 -12.11 15.94
N GLN A 351 -11.73 -12.09 17.10
CA GLN A 351 -10.94 -10.94 17.56
C GLN A 351 -11.71 -9.62 17.50
N ALA A 352 -12.97 -9.64 17.93
CA ALA A 352 -13.80 -8.44 17.94
C ALA A 352 -13.18 -7.36 18.83
N GLN A 353 -13.25 -6.12 18.38
CA GLN A 353 -12.72 -4.94 19.03
C GLN A 353 -13.75 -3.83 18.98
N LEU A 354 -14.02 -3.24 20.14
CA LEU A 354 -14.88 -2.08 20.26
C LEU A 354 -14.04 -0.82 20.04
N ARG A 355 -14.55 0.13 19.25
CA ARG A 355 -13.86 1.41 19.04
C ARG A 355 -13.74 2.16 20.38
N THR A 356 -12.53 2.63 20.72
CA THR A 356 -12.22 3.17 22.06
C THR A 356 -12.54 4.65 22.24
N ASP A 357 -12.79 5.37 21.15
CA ASP A 357 -13.07 6.82 21.12
C ASP A 357 -14.59 7.13 21.18
N GLN A 358 -15.42 6.14 21.50
CA GLN A 358 -16.87 6.33 21.62
C GLN A 358 -17.18 7.18 22.85
N SER A 359 -18.12 8.12 22.72
CA SER A 359 -18.42 9.11 23.76
C SER A 359 -19.28 8.58 24.91
N TRP A 360 -19.57 7.28 24.95
CA TRP A 360 -20.36 6.65 26.01
C TRP A 360 -19.78 5.30 26.42
N PRO A 361 -20.04 4.86 27.68
CA PRO A 361 -19.58 3.57 28.17
C PRO A 361 -20.25 2.43 27.40
N ALA A 362 -19.42 1.58 26.79
CA ALA A 362 -19.85 0.36 26.14
C ALA A 362 -18.84 -0.77 26.42
N ARG A 363 -19.32 -2.01 26.46
CA ARG A 363 -18.53 -3.20 26.73
C ARG A 363 -18.75 -4.22 25.62
N LEU A 364 -17.66 -4.82 25.17
CA LEU A 364 -17.71 -5.99 24.31
C LEU A 364 -17.86 -7.27 25.16
N THR A 365 -18.85 -8.09 24.85
CA THR A 365 -19.10 -9.41 25.44
C THR A 365 -19.19 -10.47 24.34
N PRO A 366 -19.15 -11.77 24.67
CA PRO A 366 -19.34 -12.82 23.67
C PRO A 366 -20.67 -12.75 22.92
N ALA A 367 -21.70 -12.15 23.52
CA ALA A 367 -23.00 -11.96 22.88
C ALA A 367 -23.02 -10.77 21.91
N GLY A 368 -22.18 -9.75 22.16
CA GLY A 368 -22.01 -8.60 21.30
C GLY A 368 -21.60 -7.34 22.07
N VAL A 369 -22.18 -6.19 21.73
CA VAL A 369 -21.87 -4.91 22.39
C VAL A 369 -22.99 -4.52 23.33
N GLU A 370 -22.64 -4.34 24.59
CA GLU A 370 -23.52 -3.88 25.66
C GLU A 370 -23.27 -2.39 25.95
N LEU A 371 -24.35 -1.61 26.02
CA LEU A 371 -24.31 -0.21 26.42
C LEU A 371 -24.44 -0.10 27.95
N GLY A 372 -23.50 0.65 28.54
CA GLY A 372 -23.53 1.04 29.95
C GLY A 372 -24.18 2.40 30.18
N THR A 373 -24.90 2.92 29.19
CA THR A 373 -25.58 4.23 29.25
C THR A 373 -27.06 4.08 28.88
N ALA A 374 -27.86 5.06 29.28
CA ALA A 374 -29.27 5.13 28.90
C ALA A 374 -29.45 5.70 27.49
N LEU A 375 -30.51 5.29 26.80
CA LEU A 375 -30.94 5.86 25.52
C LEU A 375 -32.01 6.94 25.76
N LEU A 376 -31.59 8.20 25.61
CA LEU A 376 -32.48 9.35 25.74
C LEU A 376 -33.46 9.43 24.55
N PRO A 377 -34.70 9.91 24.76
CA PRO A 377 -35.64 10.19 23.69
C PRO A 377 -35.07 11.14 22.63
N ALA A 378 -35.43 10.95 21.36
CA ALA A 378 -34.95 11.78 20.25
C ALA A 378 -35.25 13.29 20.37
N GLY A 379 -36.20 13.69 21.23
CA GLY A 379 -36.52 15.09 21.52
C GLY A 379 -35.73 15.72 22.66
N ALA A 380 -34.85 14.97 23.34
CA ALA A 380 -33.93 15.54 24.31
C ALA A 380 -32.88 16.41 23.59
N ALA A 381 -32.40 17.49 24.22
CA ALA A 381 -31.46 18.44 23.61
C ALA A 381 -30.15 17.77 23.15
N GLU A 382 -29.77 16.65 23.76
CA GLU A 382 -28.65 15.78 23.37
C GLU A 382 -29.10 14.43 22.80
N GLY A 383 -30.31 14.35 22.20
CA GLY A 383 -30.86 13.16 21.54
C GLY A 383 -30.11 12.72 20.28
N THR A 384 -28.79 12.87 20.27
CA THR A 384 -27.88 12.29 19.28
C THR A 384 -28.06 10.79 19.31
N ALA A 385 -28.31 10.23 18.13
CA ALA A 385 -28.39 8.79 18.00
C ALA A 385 -27.05 8.16 18.42
N GLN A 386 -27.10 7.11 19.23
CA GLN A 386 -25.89 6.49 19.78
C GLN A 386 -25.28 5.55 18.74
N GLN A 387 -24.10 5.92 18.22
CA GLN A 387 -23.39 5.20 17.17
C GLN A 387 -22.36 4.17 17.70
N VAL A 388 -22.78 2.92 17.84
CA VAL A 388 -21.88 1.83 18.25
C VAL A 388 -21.02 1.37 17.07
N VAL A 389 -19.70 1.28 17.27
CA VAL A 389 -18.77 0.77 16.25
C VAL A 389 -17.95 -0.39 16.80
N VAL A 390 -18.06 -1.54 16.14
CA VAL A 390 -17.32 -2.75 16.45
C VAL A 390 -16.68 -3.32 15.19
N SER A 391 -15.41 -3.71 15.29
CA SER A 391 -14.67 -4.34 14.19
C SER A 391 -14.33 -5.77 14.56
N TYR A 392 -14.46 -6.71 13.63
CA TYR A 392 -14.13 -8.12 13.83
C TYR A 392 -13.71 -8.78 12.52
N PHE A 393 -13.02 -9.90 12.62
CA PHE A 393 -12.64 -10.69 11.46
C PHE A 393 -13.64 -11.81 11.20
N VAL A 394 -13.89 -12.10 9.94
CA VAL A 394 -14.54 -13.33 9.49
C VAL A 394 -13.61 -14.06 8.51
N PRO A 395 -13.51 -15.41 8.56
CA PRO A 395 -12.64 -16.16 7.65
C PRO A 395 -12.98 -15.88 6.18
N ALA A 396 -11.96 -15.66 5.34
CA ALA A 396 -12.17 -15.48 3.91
C ALA A 396 -12.49 -16.82 3.26
N ALA A 397 -13.71 -16.96 2.74
CA ALA A 397 -14.15 -18.09 1.93
C ALA A 397 -14.64 -17.59 0.57
N ALA A 398 -14.79 -18.50 -0.41
CA ALA A 398 -15.34 -18.17 -1.73
C ALA A 398 -16.75 -17.54 -1.62
N LEU A 399 -17.51 -17.99 -0.63
CA LEU A 399 -18.78 -17.42 -0.23
C LEU A 399 -18.81 -17.31 1.30
N VAL A 400 -18.95 -16.10 1.82
CA VAL A 400 -19.17 -15.83 3.25
C VAL A 400 -20.62 -15.43 3.44
N SER A 401 -21.36 -16.12 4.31
CA SER A 401 -22.72 -15.71 4.69
C SER A 401 -22.71 -15.06 6.06
N ILE A 402 -23.12 -13.80 6.11
CA ILE A 402 -23.33 -13.07 7.37
C ILE A 402 -24.79 -13.27 7.76
N VAL A 403 -25.02 -13.86 8.93
CA VAL A 403 -26.33 -14.01 9.56
C VAL A 403 -26.27 -13.32 10.91
N LEU A 404 -27.07 -12.28 11.07
CA LEU A 404 -27.09 -11.44 12.26
C LEU A 404 -28.53 -11.33 12.81
N PRO A 405 -28.84 -11.99 13.94
CA PRO A 405 -30.09 -11.73 14.65
C PRO A 405 -30.14 -10.27 15.10
N LEU A 406 -31.29 -9.62 14.90
CA LEU A 406 -31.49 -8.23 15.28
C LEU A 406 -32.53 -8.15 16.39
N ASP A 407 -32.14 -7.57 17.53
CA ASP A 407 -33.04 -7.38 18.67
C ASP A 407 -33.95 -6.16 18.50
N PHE A 408 -33.64 -5.27 17.55
CA PHE A 408 -34.37 -4.04 17.26
C PHE A 408 -34.79 -3.95 15.80
N PRO A 409 -35.92 -3.29 15.48
CA PRO A 409 -36.26 -2.91 14.11
C PRO A 409 -35.16 -2.05 13.48
N VAL A 410 -34.88 -2.26 12.19
CA VAL A 410 -33.83 -1.53 11.47
C VAL A 410 -34.43 -0.74 10.33
N ARG A 411 -34.13 0.56 10.26
CA ARG A 411 -34.63 1.43 9.18
C ARG A 411 -33.83 1.32 7.89
N SER A 412 -32.50 1.25 8.00
CA SER A 412 -31.61 1.17 6.85
C SER A 412 -30.45 0.23 7.12
N VAL A 413 -30.18 -0.65 6.15
CA VAL A 413 -29.04 -1.57 6.15
C VAL A 413 -28.20 -1.31 4.91
N THR A 414 -26.94 -0.96 5.12
CA THR A 414 -25.99 -0.72 4.02
C THR A 414 -24.72 -1.53 4.20
N VAL A 415 -24.12 -1.95 3.08
CA VAL A 415 -22.90 -2.76 3.05
C VAL A 415 -21.94 -2.13 2.05
N SER A 416 -20.79 -1.68 2.53
CA SER A 416 -19.68 -1.17 1.74
C SER A 416 -18.65 -2.27 1.50
N VAL A 417 -18.32 -2.55 0.25
CA VAL A 417 -17.32 -3.55 -0.15
C VAL A 417 -16.29 -2.94 -1.11
N PRO A 418 -15.06 -3.47 -1.20
CA PRO A 418 -14.08 -2.98 -2.18
C PRO A 418 -14.58 -3.26 -3.59
N ALA A 419 -14.69 -2.20 -4.40
CA ALA A 419 -15.31 -2.25 -5.72
C ALA A 419 -14.60 -3.25 -6.64
N GLY A 420 -15.37 -4.17 -7.22
CA GLY A 420 -14.87 -5.20 -8.13
C GLY A 420 -14.11 -6.36 -7.47
N GLN A 421 -13.98 -6.41 -6.15
CA GLN A 421 -13.32 -7.51 -5.43
C GLN A 421 -14.34 -8.42 -4.72
N LEU A 422 -15.39 -7.84 -4.17
CA LEU A 422 -16.46 -8.56 -3.47
C LEU A 422 -17.82 -8.17 -4.05
N ARG A 423 -18.69 -9.16 -4.19
CA ARG A 423 -20.09 -8.98 -4.59
C ARG A 423 -20.99 -9.30 -3.42
N VAL A 424 -21.89 -8.37 -3.08
CA VAL A 424 -22.90 -8.58 -2.05
C VAL A 424 -24.12 -9.27 -2.68
N THR A 425 -24.55 -10.38 -2.09
CA THR A 425 -25.79 -11.09 -2.46
C THR A 425 -26.78 -11.03 -1.29
N GLY A 426 -28.07 -10.82 -1.56
CA GLY A 426 -29.06 -10.68 -0.49
C GLY A 426 -30.38 -10.12 -0.97
N ALA A 427 -31.39 -10.17 -0.10
CA ALA A 427 -32.74 -9.68 -0.40
C ALA A 427 -32.70 -8.18 -0.75
N GLY A 428 -33.06 -7.87 -1.99
CA GLY A 428 -33.10 -6.50 -2.51
C GLY A 428 -31.77 -5.74 -2.42
N ALA A 429 -30.63 -6.45 -2.51
CA ALA A 429 -29.32 -5.82 -2.60
C ALA A 429 -29.23 -4.96 -3.87
N GLN A 430 -29.18 -3.64 -3.72
CA GLN A 430 -29.11 -2.67 -4.82
C GLN A 430 -27.88 -1.75 -4.65
N PRO A 431 -27.14 -1.44 -5.72
CA PRO A 431 -26.05 -0.49 -5.63
C PRO A 431 -26.60 0.93 -5.42
N VAL A 432 -26.03 1.64 -4.44
CA VAL A 432 -26.33 3.06 -4.18
C VAL A 432 -25.32 3.95 -4.88
N GLY A 433 -24.04 3.56 -4.86
CA GLY A 433 -22.96 4.30 -5.49
C GLY A 433 -21.58 3.73 -5.18
N GLU A 434 -20.54 4.28 -5.82
CA GLU A 434 -19.13 4.01 -5.51
C GLU A 434 -18.47 5.26 -4.98
N HIS A 435 -17.68 5.16 -3.91
CA HIS A 435 -16.96 6.28 -3.31
C HIS A 435 -15.49 5.89 -3.11
N GLU A 436 -14.59 6.84 -3.35
CA GLU A 436 -13.15 6.66 -3.09
C GLU A 436 -12.86 7.09 -1.65
N VAL A 437 -12.35 6.16 -0.84
CA VAL A 437 -12.09 6.39 0.59
C VAL A 437 -10.64 6.76 0.84
N ASN A 438 -9.74 6.20 0.03
CA ASN A 438 -8.33 6.53 -0.06
C ASN A 438 -7.91 6.50 -1.53
N PRO A 439 -6.83 7.19 -1.93
CA PRO A 439 -6.31 7.12 -3.30
C PRO A 439 -6.15 5.68 -3.79
N GLY A 440 -6.95 5.28 -4.78
CA GLY A 440 -6.96 3.92 -5.34
C GLY A 440 -7.81 2.87 -4.61
N VAL A 441 -8.43 3.21 -3.47
CA VAL A 441 -9.37 2.34 -2.73
C VAL A 441 -10.79 2.83 -2.96
N ARG A 442 -11.46 2.21 -3.93
CA ARG A 442 -12.87 2.45 -4.22
C ARG A 442 -13.74 1.44 -3.48
N MET A 443 -14.78 1.94 -2.82
CA MET A 443 -15.77 1.15 -2.11
C MET A 443 -17.12 1.29 -2.80
N GLN A 444 -17.79 0.17 -3.06
CA GLN A 444 -19.15 0.13 -3.57
C GLN A 444 -20.13 -0.03 -2.39
N VAL A 445 -21.08 0.89 -2.29
CA VAL A 445 -22.11 0.88 -1.26
C VAL A 445 -23.35 0.20 -1.81
N MET A 446 -23.80 -0.83 -1.10
CA MET A 446 -25.00 -1.60 -1.40
C MET A 446 -26.06 -1.31 -0.33
N GLN A 447 -27.29 -1.06 -0.74
CA GLN A 447 -28.45 -1.01 0.14
C GLN A 447 -29.11 -2.39 0.16
N LEU A 448 -29.43 -2.89 1.34
CA LEU A 448 -30.22 -4.11 1.53
C LEU A 448 -31.62 -3.74 2.04
N VAL A 449 -32.56 -4.67 1.84
CA VAL A 449 -33.88 -4.60 2.45
C VAL A 449 -33.75 -5.02 3.92
N PRO A 450 -34.11 -4.15 4.88
CA PRO A 450 -34.15 -4.53 6.29
C PRO A 450 -35.09 -5.73 6.51
N PRO A 451 -34.73 -6.69 7.37
CA PRO A 451 -35.60 -7.81 7.66
C PRO A 451 -36.83 -7.37 8.47
N ALA A 452 -37.88 -8.20 8.45
CA ALA A 452 -39.01 -8.00 9.34
C ALA A 452 -38.57 -8.08 10.83
N PRO A 453 -39.26 -7.37 11.75
CA PRO A 453 -38.94 -7.44 13.18
C PRO A 453 -38.85 -8.89 13.68
N GLY A 454 -37.77 -9.22 14.41
CA GLY A 454 -37.50 -10.55 14.94
C GLY A 454 -36.86 -11.55 13.96
N ALA A 455 -36.74 -11.20 12.68
CA ALA A 455 -35.97 -11.99 11.72
C ALA A 455 -34.48 -11.58 11.70
N ALA A 456 -33.60 -12.52 11.37
CA ALA A 456 -32.18 -12.24 11.21
C ALA A 456 -31.91 -11.51 9.88
N LEU A 457 -31.00 -10.54 9.91
CA LEU A 457 -30.40 -10.01 8.69
C LEU A 457 -29.50 -11.08 8.09
N GLN A 458 -29.67 -11.35 6.80
CA GLN A 458 -28.82 -12.28 6.07
C GLN A 458 -28.38 -11.72 4.73
N PHE A 459 -27.08 -11.77 4.47
CA PHE A 459 -26.49 -11.49 3.15
C PHE A 459 -25.23 -12.33 2.93
N GLY A 460 -24.91 -12.57 1.67
CA GLY A 460 -23.73 -13.26 1.20
C GLY A 460 -22.69 -12.30 0.64
N LEU A 461 -21.44 -12.71 0.69
CA LEU A 461 -20.29 -12.03 0.12
C LEU A 461 -19.55 -13.04 -0.75
N GLU A 462 -19.50 -12.76 -2.04
CA GLU A 462 -18.83 -13.59 -3.04
C GLU A 462 -17.57 -12.91 -3.52
N ALA A 463 -16.45 -13.61 -3.49
CA ALA A 463 -15.22 -13.12 -4.12
C ALA A 463 -15.42 -13.03 -5.62
N VAL A 464 -15.23 -11.84 -6.20
CA VAL A 464 -15.20 -11.67 -7.64
C VAL A 464 -13.85 -12.20 -8.12
N ALA A 465 -13.86 -13.35 -8.80
CA ALA A 465 -12.65 -13.87 -9.41
C ALA A 465 -12.05 -12.78 -10.31
N ALA A 466 -10.83 -12.34 -10.00
CA ALA A 466 -10.15 -11.34 -10.80
C ALA A 466 -10.03 -11.84 -12.25
N GLY A 467 -10.93 -11.38 -13.13
CA GLY A 467 -10.96 -11.73 -14.54
C GLY A 467 -9.80 -11.14 -15.36
N GLY A 468 -8.77 -10.61 -14.70
CA GLY A 468 -7.57 -10.07 -15.31
C GLY A 468 -6.48 -11.14 -15.39
N MET A 469 -6.01 -11.43 -16.60
CA MET A 469 -4.80 -12.22 -16.83
C MET A 469 -3.64 -11.58 -16.03
N ARG A 470 -3.16 -12.27 -14.99
CA ARG A 470 -2.15 -11.74 -14.05
C ARG A 470 -0.95 -11.21 -14.84
N THR A 471 -0.42 -10.04 -14.50
CA THR A 471 0.76 -9.42 -15.15
C THR A 471 1.95 -10.38 -15.25
N GLU A 472 2.11 -11.30 -14.30
CA GLU A 472 3.11 -12.37 -14.33
C GLU A 472 2.92 -13.37 -15.50
N THR A 473 1.68 -13.65 -15.90
CA THR A 473 1.39 -14.50 -17.07
C THR A 473 1.74 -13.78 -18.39
N LEU A 474 1.58 -12.46 -18.47
CA LEU A 474 2.01 -11.67 -19.62
C LEU A 474 3.54 -11.59 -19.72
N LEU A 475 4.22 -11.39 -18.59
CA LEU A 475 5.68 -11.36 -18.51
C LEU A 475 6.31 -12.72 -18.86
N THR A 476 5.72 -13.82 -18.40
CA THR A 476 6.20 -15.17 -18.74
C THR A 476 5.98 -15.50 -20.21
N LEU A 477 4.84 -15.12 -20.79
CA LEU A 477 4.60 -15.26 -22.24
C LEU A 477 5.58 -14.40 -23.06
N ALA A 478 5.84 -13.16 -22.65
CA ALA A 478 6.81 -12.30 -23.31
C ALA A 478 8.24 -12.86 -23.23
N ALA A 479 8.65 -13.38 -22.06
CA ALA A 479 9.94 -14.03 -21.89
C ALA A 479 10.08 -15.30 -22.76
N ALA A 480 9.03 -16.10 -22.89
CA ALA A 480 9.01 -17.28 -23.75
C ALA A 480 9.17 -16.90 -25.24
N VAL A 481 8.50 -15.83 -25.69
CA VAL A 481 8.64 -15.31 -27.06
C VAL A 481 10.06 -14.81 -27.34
N CYS A 482 10.66 -14.08 -26.39
CA CYS A 482 12.05 -13.62 -26.50
C CYS A 482 13.05 -14.79 -26.59
N LEU A 483 12.87 -15.84 -25.77
CA LEU A 483 13.73 -17.03 -25.80
C LEU A 483 13.62 -17.79 -27.13
N LEU A 484 12.40 -17.90 -27.69
CA LEU A 484 12.18 -18.50 -29.00
C LEU A 484 12.86 -17.70 -30.13
N ALA A 485 12.78 -16.36 -30.08
CA ALA A 485 13.44 -15.49 -31.05
C ALA A 485 14.96 -15.61 -31.01
N VAL A 486 15.56 -15.66 -29.81
CA VAL A 486 17.01 -15.87 -29.63
C VAL A 486 17.42 -17.27 -30.12
N GLY A 487 16.63 -18.30 -29.81
CA GLY A 487 16.85 -19.65 -30.31
C GLY A 487 16.84 -19.73 -31.84
N ALA A 488 15.87 -19.09 -32.50
CA ALA A 488 15.78 -19.02 -33.96
C ALA A 488 16.97 -18.30 -34.58
N ALA A 489 17.43 -17.19 -33.99
CA ALA A 489 18.60 -16.44 -34.46
C ALA A 489 19.89 -17.28 -34.37
N LEU A 490 20.09 -18.00 -33.27
CA LEU A 490 21.25 -18.89 -33.10
C LEU A 490 21.26 -20.05 -34.11
N VAL A 491 20.09 -20.64 -34.38
CA VAL A 491 19.95 -21.69 -35.41
C VAL A 491 20.28 -21.13 -36.80
N ALA A 492 19.80 -19.92 -37.14
CA ALA A 492 20.10 -19.27 -38.42
C ALA A 492 21.61 -19.00 -38.60
N VAL A 493 22.30 -18.55 -37.55
CA VAL A 493 23.76 -18.34 -37.56
C VAL A 493 24.51 -19.67 -37.73
N LEU A 494 24.09 -20.72 -37.01
CA LEU A 494 24.70 -22.05 -37.15
C LEU A 494 24.54 -22.61 -38.57
N LEU A 495 23.34 -22.46 -39.16
CA LEU A 495 23.08 -22.90 -40.54
C LEU A 495 23.92 -22.12 -41.56
N ARG A 496 24.14 -20.81 -41.37
CA ARG A 496 25.04 -20.01 -42.22
C ARG A 496 26.49 -20.49 -42.12
N LEU A 497 27.00 -20.77 -40.92
CA LEU A 497 28.36 -21.28 -40.71
C LEU A 497 28.54 -22.68 -41.32
N LEU A 498 27.53 -23.54 -41.25
CA LEU A 498 27.55 -24.86 -41.88
C LEU A 498 27.49 -24.79 -43.41
N ARG A 499 26.74 -23.83 -43.98
CA ARG A 499 26.71 -23.58 -45.44
C ARG A 499 28.03 -23.00 -45.95
N ALA A 500 28.65 -22.07 -45.22
CA ALA A 500 29.96 -21.51 -45.57
C ALA A 500 31.08 -22.56 -45.61
N ARG A 501 30.98 -23.61 -44.78
CA ARG A 501 31.91 -24.76 -44.81
C ARG A 501 31.67 -25.75 -45.94
N ARG A 502 30.59 -25.61 -46.72
CA ARG A 502 30.16 -26.53 -47.80
C ARG A 502 30.23 -25.93 -49.21
N ALA A 503 30.88 -24.78 -49.42
CA ALA A 503 31.12 -24.26 -50.77
C ALA A 503 32.17 -25.13 -51.53
N PRO A 504 31.95 -25.51 -52.81
CA PRO A 504 32.74 -26.53 -53.50
C PRO A 504 34.08 -26.02 -54.03
N ARG A 505 35.19 -26.60 -53.53
CA ARG A 505 36.60 -26.30 -53.90
C ARG A 505 37.19 -27.22 -54.97
N THR A 506 36.39 -27.96 -55.73
CA THR A 506 36.89 -29.15 -56.46
C THR A 506 37.41 -28.88 -57.87
N LEU A 507 36.80 -28.00 -58.67
CA LEU A 507 37.27 -27.75 -60.06
C LEU A 507 38.57 -26.94 -60.13
N ALA A 508 38.72 -25.90 -59.30
CA ALA A 508 39.93 -25.07 -59.29
C ALA A 508 41.18 -25.85 -58.82
N GLN A 509 41.02 -26.75 -57.84
CA GLN A 509 42.10 -27.62 -57.39
C GLN A 509 42.45 -28.71 -58.41
N ALA A 510 41.45 -29.24 -59.14
CA ALA A 510 41.69 -30.21 -60.21
C ALA A 510 42.42 -29.58 -61.40
N ALA A 511 42.10 -28.34 -61.77
CA ALA A 511 42.82 -27.59 -62.82
C ALA A 511 44.29 -27.33 -62.43
N ALA A 512 44.55 -26.88 -61.20
CA ALA A 512 45.93 -26.69 -60.72
C ALA A 512 46.73 -28.01 -60.68
N GLY A 513 46.06 -29.12 -60.32
CA GLY A 513 46.67 -30.47 -60.34
C GLY A 513 47.03 -30.95 -61.76
N ARG A 514 46.18 -30.64 -62.76
CA ARG A 514 46.44 -30.94 -64.18
C ARG A 514 47.68 -30.23 -64.69
N ASP A 515 47.78 -28.92 -64.44
CA ASP A 515 48.89 -28.10 -64.95
C ASP A 515 50.23 -28.48 -64.30
N LYS A 516 50.20 -28.90 -63.04
CA LYS A 516 51.39 -29.44 -62.35
C LYS A 516 51.88 -30.74 -63.00
N LEU A 517 50.97 -31.66 -63.33
CA LEU A 517 51.34 -32.93 -63.95
C LEU A 517 51.86 -32.75 -65.39
N LEU A 518 51.31 -31.82 -66.16
CA LEU A 518 51.82 -31.47 -67.49
C LEU A 518 53.26 -30.93 -67.42
N ARG A 519 53.56 -30.03 -66.48
CA ARG A 519 54.93 -29.52 -66.25
C ARG A 519 55.91 -30.62 -65.88
N ILE A 520 55.49 -31.60 -65.05
CA ILE A 520 56.33 -32.74 -64.70
C ILE A 520 56.63 -33.61 -65.94
N ILE A 521 55.65 -33.83 -66.82
CA ILE A 521 55.88 -34.62 -68.05
C ILE A 521 56.85 -33.91 -68.99
N ALA A 522 56.69 -32.59 -69.20
CA ALA A 522 57.61 -31.81 -70.01
C ALA A 522 59.04 -31.87 -69.46
N HIS A 523 59.21 -31.66 -68.15
CA HIS A 523 60.54 -31.74 -67.53
C HIS A 523 61.18 -33.13 -67.64
N LEU A 524 60.40 -34.20 -67.51
CA LEU A 524 60.91 -35.56 -67.72
C LEU A 524 61.36 -35.80 -69.17
N ASP A 525 60.62 -35.27 -70.15
CA ASP A 525 60.96 -35.36 -71.57
C ASP A 525 62.26 -34.59 -71.88
N ASP A 526 62.44 -33.40 -71.30
CA ASP A 526 63.65 -32.59 -71.43
C ASP A 526 64.88 -33.27 -70.80
N SER A 527 64.77 -33.76 -69.55
CA SER A 527 65.90 -34.43 -68.90
C SER A 527 66.28 -35.77 -69.56
N TYR A 528 65.34 -36.45 -70.24
CA TYR A 528 65.69 -37.60 -71.07
C TYR A 528 66.45 -37.19 -72.34
N ALA A 529 66.04 -36.09 -73.00
CA ALA A 529 66.74 -35.56 -74.16
C ALA A 529 68.17 -35.09 -73.84
N LEU A 530 68.39 -34.58 -72.62
CA LEU A 530 69.72 -34.21 -72.12
C LEU A 530 70.57 -35.41 -71.66
N GLY A 531 70.03 -36.63 -71.70
CA GLY A 531 70.73 -37.86 -71.28
C GLY A 531 70.83 -38.07 -69.77
N GLU A 532 70.17 -37.23 -68.96
CA GLU A 532 70.19 -37.29 -67.49
C GLU A 532 69.34 -38.44 -66.93
N LEU A 533 68.38 -38.94 -67.72
CA LEU A 533 67.54 -40.10 -67.38
C LEU A 533 67.78 -41.25 -68.36
N SER A 534 67.84 -42.48 -67.86
CA SER A 534 67.88 -43.67 -68.72
C SER A 534 66.52 -43.92 -69.38
N ALA A 535 66.51 -44.54 -70.56
CA ALA A 535 65.29 -44.77 -71.34
C ALA A 535 64.22 -45.56 -70.57
N ASP A 536 64.62 -46.51 -69.75
CA ASP A 536 63.70 -47.30 -68.93
C ASP A 536 63.12 -46.50 -67.76
N GLU A 537 63.93 -45.65 -67.14
CA GLU A 537 63.49 -44.77 -66.04
C GLU A 537 62.50 -43.72 -66.55
N HIS A 538 62.83 -43.09 -67.69
CA HIS A 538 61.94 -42.13 -68.37
C HIS A 538 60.59 -42.76 -68.71
N ARG A 539 60.58 -43.92 -69.39
CA ARG A 539 59.33 -44.63 -69.74
C ARG A 539 58.48 -44.95 -68.52
N ARG A 540 59.10 -45.41 -67.41
CA ARG A 540 58.38 -45.72 -66.16
C ARG A 540 57.79 -44.48 -65.49
N GLN A 541 58.56 -43.40 -65.39
CA GLN A 541 58.14 -42.19 -64.67
C GLN A 541 57.12 -41.38 -65.49
N ARG A 542 57.38 -41.17 -66.78
CA ARG A 542 56.45 -40.52 -67.70
C ARG A 542 55.13 -41.27 -67.79
N GLY A 543 55.18 -42.61 -67.93
CA GLY A 543 53.98 -43.45 -67.94
C GLY A 543 53.16 -43.37 -66.65
N ARG A 544 53.81 -43.21 -65.48
CA ARG A 544 53.12 -42.98 -64.20
C ARG A 544 52.45 -41.60 -64.13
N ALA A 545 53.14 -40.55 -64.58
CA ALA A 545 52.59 -39.19 -64.61
C ALA A 545 51.40 -39.08 -65.56
N LEU A 546 51.50 -39.65 -66.77
CA LEU A 546 50.45 -39.65 -67.78
C LEU A 546 49.17 -40.37 -67.29
N ARG A 547 49.30 -41.52 -66.62
CA ARG A 547 48.16 -42.24 -66.03
C ARG A 547 47.43 -41.40 -64.97
N LYS A 548 48.17 -40.70 -64.10
CA LYS A 548 47.58 -39.80 -63.10
C LYS A 548 46.86 -38.62 -63.74
N LEU A 549 47.44 -38.03 -64.78
CA LEU A 549 46.84 -36.92 -65.52
C LEU A 549 45.53 -37.36 -66.17
N LEU A 550 45.52 -38.50 -66.87
CA LEU A 550 44.31 -39.04 -67.51
C LEU A 550 43.22 -39.38 -66.49
N GLN A 551 43.57 -39.94 -65.33
CA GLN A 551 42.62 -40.21 -64.26
C GLN A 551 42.00 -38.91 -63.71
N LEU A 552 42.81 -37.86 -63.53
CA LEU A 552 42.35 -36.57 -63.04
C LEU A 552 41.41 -35.88 -64.04
N VAL A 553 41.78 -35.88 -65.32
CA VAL A 553 40.98 -35.30 -66.41
C VAL A 553 39.65 -36.00 -66.58
N ARG A 554 39.62 -37.34 -66.57
CA ARG A 554 38.39 -38.13 -66.68
C ARG A 554 37.47 -38.00 -65.48
N SER A 555 38.03 -37.94 -64.26
CA SER A 555 37.21 -37.85 -63.04
C SER A 555 36.53 -36.49 -62.86
N HIS A 556 37.04 -35.44 -63.50
CA HIS A 556 36.54 -34.07 -63.34
C HIS A 556 36.08 -33.42 -64.67
N ASN A 557 35.98 -34.19 -65.76
CA ASN A 557 35.61 -33.72 -67.11
C ASN A 557 36.35 -32.44 -67.56
N LEU A 558 37.67 -32.39 -67.34
CA LEU A 558 38.48 -31.24 -67.74
C LEU A 558 38.75 -31.28 -69.25
N PRO A 559 38.66 -30.16 -69.99
CA PRO A 559 39.02 -30.13 -71.41
C PRO A 559 40.53 -30.37 -71.60
N LEU A 560 40.88 -31.20 -72.58
CA LEU A 560 42.25 -31.45 -73.04
C LEU A 560 42.53 -30.55 -74.25
N GLY A 561 42.70 -29.25 -74.00
CA GLY A 561 43.00 -28.25 -75.02
C GLY A 561 42.82 -26.85 -74.46
N ALA A 562 43.73 -25.94 -74.79
CA ALA A 562 43.62 -24.54 -74.38
C ALA A 562 42.42 -23.89 -75.09
N PRO A 563 41.53 -23.17 -74.40
CA PRO A 563 40.76 -22.11 -75.05
C PRO A 563 41.75 -20.98 -75.36
N GLY A 564 42.19 -20.90 -76.61
CA GLY A 564 42.94 -19.77 -77.12
C GLY A 564 41.98 -18.72 -77.66
N ALA A 565 41.68 -17.72 -76.83
CA ALA A 565 41.67 -16.29 -77.13
C ALA A 565 41.55 -15.55 -75.79
#